data_AF-A0A935VFJ5-F1
#
_entry.id   AF-A0A935VFJ5-F1
#
_cell.length_a   1.000
_cell.length_b   1.000
_cell.length_c   1.000
_cell.angle_alpha   90.00
_cell.angle_beta   90.00
_cell.angle_gamma   90.00
#
_symmetry.space_group_name_H-M   'P 1'
#
loop_
_entity.id
_entity.type
_entity.pdbx_description
1 polymer ?
#
loop_
_entity_poly.entity_id
_entity_poly.type
_entity_poly.pdbx_seq_one_letter_code
_entity_poly.pdbx_strand_id
1 'polypeptide(L)'
;MDGKRKPDEVYRNTRKIAGPGIEVVIGEIANVNPEQISVSVNGHEYKGDFMVISLGVEQITEYKLNNFGHDFYTLDGATTFNEKLQNFKGGNIAVVVSALPFKCPAAPYEAAMLVESIIRKRNNR
;
A
#
# COMPACT_ATOMS: atom_id res chain seq x y z
N MET A 1 7.99 -7.65 -2.14
CA MET A 1 8.73 -7.35 -3.39
C MET A 1 10.04 -8.14 -3.49
N ASP A 2 11.10 -7.84 -2.72
CA ASP A 2 12.39 -8.56 -2.81
C ASP A 2 12.45 -9.83 -1.93
N GLY A 3 11.43 -10.04 -1.09
CA GLY A 3 11.29 -11.23 -0.24
C GLY A 3 12.08 -11.16 1.07
N LYS A 4 12.69 -10.01 1.41
CA LYS A 4 13.44 -9.85 2.68
C LYS A 4 12.55 -9.76 3.92
N ARG A 5 11.28 -9.39 3.75
CA ARG A 5 10.27 -9.33 4.82
C ARG A 5 9.03 -10.08 4.38
N LYS A 6 8.38 -10.72 5.35
CA LYS A 6 7.12 -11.44 5.21
C LYS A 6 5.93 -10.55 5.60
N PRO A 7 4.71 -10.88 5.13
CA PRO A 7 3.50 -10.12 5.46
C PRO A 7 3.25 -9.90 6.96
N ASP A 8 3.52 -10.91 7.79
CA ASP A 8 3.36 -10.86 9.24
C ASP A 8 4.38 -9.96 9.95
N GLU A 9 5.53 -9.69 9.32
CA GLU A 9 6.55 -8.78 9.84
C GLU A 9 6.24 -7.30 9.58
N VAL A 10 5.29 -7.00 8.69
CA VAL A 10 4.89 -5.64 8.31
C VAL A 10 3.48 -5.27 8.76
N TYR A 11 2.77 -6.18 9.41
CA TYR A 11 1.43 -5.96 9.96
C TYR A 11 1.44 -5.87 11.49
N ARG A 12 0.60 -5.01 12.03
CA ARG A 12 0.27 -4.98 13.47
C ARG A 12 -1.23 -4.80 13.63
N ASN A 13 -1.78 -5.40 14.68
CA ASN A 13 -3.21 -5.26 14.99
C ASN A 13 -3.52 -3.81 15.41
N THR A 14 -4.37 -3.12 14.66
CA THR A 14 -4.77 -1.73 14.90
C THR A 14 -5.33 -1.50 16.30
N ARG A 15 -6.05 -2.47 16.88
CA ARG A 15 -6.59 -2.35 18.24
C ARG A 15 -5.50 -2.23 19.30
N LYS A 16 -4.29 -2.71 19.01
CA LYS A 16 -3.13 -2.62 19.92
C LYS A 16 -2.40 -1.27 19.82
N ILE A 17 -2.84 -0.36 18.94
CA ILE A 17 -2.27 0.99 18.82
C ILE A 17 -2.80 1.91 19.94
N ALA A 18 -3.96 1.59 20.53
CA ALA A 18 -4.56 2.38 21.60
C ALA A 18 -3.60 2.51 22.80
N GLY A 19 -3.16 3.75 23.08
CA GLY A 19 -2.50 4.11 24.33
C GLY A 19 -3.52 4.53 25.40
N PRO A 20 -3.07 4.79 26.65
CA PRO A 20 -3.95 5.32 27.69
C PRO A 20 -4.63 6.62 27.22
N GLY A 21 -5.96 6.69 27.37
CA GLY A 21 -6.75 7.86 26.97
C GLY A 21 -7.08 7.95 25.48
N ILE A 22 -6.76 6.93 24.68
CA ILE A 22 -7.08 6.89 23.24
C ILE A 22 -8.24 5.92 23.00
N GLU A 23 -9.34 6.43 22.46
CA GLU A 23 -10.41 5.60 21.90
C GLU A 23 -10.06 5.21 20.45
N VAL A 24 -10.17 3.91 20.12
CA VAL A 24 -9.97 3.40 18.76
C VAL A 24 -11.29 2.87 18.23
N VAL A 25 -11.89 3.64 17.33
CA VAL A 25 -13.10 3.25 16.60
C VAL A 25 -12.70 2.54 15.31
N ILE A 26 -13.14 1.30 15.13
CA ILE A 26 -12.90 0.52 13.90
C ILE A 26 -14.16 0.56 13.03
N GLY A 27 -14.04 1.18 11.86
CA GLY A 27 -15.10 1.27 10.86
C GLY A 27 -14.68 2.16 9.70
N GLU A 28 -15.52 2.22 8.68
CA GLU A 28 -15.35 3.13 7.56
C GLU A 28 -15.98 4.49 7.88
N ILE A 29 -15.24 5.57 7.61
CA ILE A 29 -15.75 6.92 7.74
C ILE A 29 -16.67 7.19 6.55
N ALA A 30 -17.97 7.32 6.80
CA ALA A 30 -18.97 7.54 5.77
C ALA A 30 -19.12 9.02 5.40
N ASN A 31 -18.90 9.93 6.34
CA ASN A 31 -18.94 11.38 6.09
C ASN A 31 -17.97 12.13 7.01
N VAL A 32 -17.45 13.24 6.51
CA VAL A 32 -16.62 14.21 7.25
C VAL A 32 -17.29 15.58 7.12
N ASN A 33 -17.62 16.20 8.25
CA ASN A 33 -18.17 17.55 8.32
C ASN A 33 -17.19 18.49 9.04
N PRO A 34 -16.39 19.28 8.29
CA PRO A 34 -15.42 20.20 8.86
C PRO A 34 -16.05 21.37 9.63
N GLU A 35 -17.24 21.84 9.24
CA GLU A 35 -17.91 22.98 9.89
C GLU A 35 -18.37 22.64 11.31
N GLN A 36 -18.83 21.39 11.50
CA GLN A 36 -19.28 20.88 12.80
C GLN A 36 -18.20 20.09 13.54
N ILE A 37 -17.00 20.00 12.96
CA ILE A 37 -15.88 19.18 13.44
C ILE A 37 -16.38 17.77 13.82
N SER A 38 -17.08 17.12 12.88
CA SER A 38 -17.69 15.81 13.09
C SER A 38 -17.39 14.81 11.98
N VAL A 39 -17.43 13.52 12.33
CA VAL A 39 -17.33 12.39 11.39
C VAL A 39 -18.41 11.36 11.71
N SER A 40 -18.88 10.63 10.70
CA SER A 40 -19.77 9.49 10.90
C SER A 40 -19.08 8.16 10.59
N VAL A 41 -19.20 7.21 11.51
CA VAL A 41 -18.64 5.86 11.39
C VAL A 41 -19.69 4.87 11.87
N ASN A 42 -20.01 3.85 11.07
CA ASN A 42 -21.01 2.83 11.41
C ASN A 42 -22.36 3.41 11.90
N GLY A 43 -22.81 4.51 11.29
CA GLY A 43 -24.06 5.20 11.65
C GLY A 43 -24.02 6.04 12.93
N HIS A 44 -22.88 6.10 13.63
CA HIS A 44 -22.68 6.96 14.81
C HIS A 44 -21.90 8.21 14.42
N GLU A 45 -22.32 9.36 14.95
CA GLU A 45 -21.60 10.63 14.80
C GLU A 45 -20.63 10.85 15.97
N TYR A 46 -19.40 11.23 15.65
CA TYR A 46 -18.37 11.62 16.60
C TYR A 46 -18.04 13.09 16.38
N LYS A 47 -18.03 13.89 17.46
CA LYS A 47 -17.70 15.32 17.44
C LYS A 47 -16.48 15.59 18.31
N GLY A 48 -15.72 16.63 17.97
CA GLY A 48 -14.60 17.08 18.79
C GLY A 48 -14.30 18.56 18.63
N ASP A 49 -13.36 19.06 19.42
CA ASP A 49 -12.88 20.44 19.33
C ASP A 49 -11.90 20.63 18.18
N PHE A 50 -11.23 19.54 17.77
CA PHE A 50 -10.23 19.52 16.70
C PHE A 50 -10.35 18.27 15.84
N MET A 51 -9.99 18.37 14.56
CA MET A 51 -9.96 17.25 13.62
C MET A 51 -8.64 17.24 12.85
N VAL A 52 -7.98 16.07 12.82
CA VAL A 52 -6.80 15.80 11.99
C VAL A 52 -7.17 14.78 10.93
N ILE A 53 -7.09 15.16 9.66
CA ILE A 53 -7.43 14.29 8.53
C ILE A 53 -6.15 13.59 8.04
N SER A 54 -6.15 12.26 8.11
CA SER A 54 -5.01 11.40 7.71
C SER A 54 -5.46 10.17 6.88
N LEU A 55 -6.45 10.36 6.01
CA LEU A 55 -7.11 9.30 5.24
C LEU A 55 -6.21 8.61 4.20
N GLY A 56 -5.02 9.15 3.93
CA GLY A 56 -4.09 8.60 2.96
C GLY A 56 -4.55 8.85 1.52
N VAL A 57 -4.30 7.89 0.64
CA VAL A 57 -4.66 7.95 -0.78
C VAL A 57 -5.35 6.66 -1.21
N GLU A 58 -6.36 6.80 -2.05
CA GLU A 58 -6.98 5.67 -2.73
C GLU A 58 -6.22 5.33 -4.02
N GLN A 59 -6.05 4.04 -4.30
CA GLN A 59 -5.44 3.57 -5.54
C GLN A 59 -6.53 3.26 -6.57
N ILE A 60 -6.51 3.98 -7.69
CA ILE A 60 -7.47 3.80 -8.78
C ILE A 60 -6.83 2.94 -9.87
N THR A 61 -7.54 1.91 -10.32
CA THR A 61 -7.08 1.03 -11.41
C THR A 61 -7.75 1.42 -12.73
N GLU A 62 -7.44 2.62 -13.22
CA GLU A 62 -8.09 3.20 -14.41
C GLU A 62 -7.85 2.36 -15.68
N TYR A 63 -6.61 1.92 -15.89
CA TYR A 63 -6.19 1.23 -17.13
C TYR A 63 -6.24 -0.31 -17.03
N LYS A 64 -6.83 -0.88 -15.96
CA LYS A 64 -6.92 -2.33 -15.73
C LYS A 64 -5.57 -3.07 -15.88
N LEU A 65 -4.47 -2.39 -15.54
CA LEU A 65 -3.11 -2.96 -15.64
C LEU A 65 -2.89 -4.14 -14.69
N ASN A 66 -3.68 -4.24 -13.63
CA ASN A 66 -3.74 -5.39 -12.75
C ASN A 66 -4.08 -6.71 -13.48
N ASN A 67 -4.71 -6.67 -14.65
CA ASN A 67 -4.96 -7.85 -15.48
C ASN A 67 -3.70 -8.35 -16.21
N PHE A 68 -2.67 -7.51 -16.34
CA PHE A 68 -1.50 -7.76 -17.18
C PHE A 68 -0.18 -7.68 -16.42
N GLY A 69 -0.19 -7.27 -15.15
CA GLY A 69 0.99 -7.05 -14.34
C GLY A 69 0.71 -7.16 -12.85
N HIS A 70 1.70 -6.77 -12.06
CA HIS A 70 1.64 -6.83 -10.60
C HIS A 70 1.79 -5.43 -10.00
N ASP A 71 0.94 -5.12 -9.03
CA ASP A 71 1.02 -3.89 -8.26
C ASP A 71 1.76 -4.12 -6.93
N PHE A 72 3.02 -3.72 -6.86
CA PHE A 72 3.82 -3.85 -5.63
C PHE A 72 3.48 -2.83 -4.53
N TYR A 73 2.49 -1.95 -4.72
CA TYR A 73 1.98 -1.04 -3.69
C TYR A 73 0.90 -1.64 -2.79
N THR A 74 0.42 -2.84 -3.13
CA THR A 74 -0.44 -3.65 -2.26
C THR A 74 0.35 -4.81 -1.67
N LEU A 75 -0.07 -5.31 -0.51
CA LEU A 75 0.58 -6.45 0.13
C LEU A 75 0.50 -7.71 -0.75
N ASP A 76 -0.68 -7.98 -1.29
CA ASP A 76 -0.93 -9.11 -2.19
C ASP A 76 -0.12 -8.99 -3.49
N GLY A 77 -0.18 -7.85 -4.16
CA GLY A 77 0.58 -7.64 -5.39
C GLY A 77 2.09 -7.66 -5.16
N ALA A 78 2.60 -7.17 -4.02
CA ALA A 78 4.01 -7.27 -3.67
C ALA A 78 4.47 -8.71 -3.35
N THR A 79 3.56 -9.57 -2.88
CA THR A 79 3.82 -10.98 -2.55
C THR A 79 3.80 -11.82 -3.82
N THR A 80 2.72 -11.72 -4.61
CA THR A 80 2.60 -12.43 -5.91
C THR A 80 3.69 -12.02 -6.89
N PHE A 81 4.08 -10.74 -6.93
CA PHE A 81 5.22 -10.28 -7.72
C PHE A 81 6.52 -11.00 -7.35
N ASN A 82 6.79 -11.19 -6.05
CA ASN A 82 8.01 -11.87 -5.61
C ASN A 82 8.02 -13.32 -6.11
N GLU A 83 6.93 -14.05 -5.96
CA GLU A 83 6.80 -15.43 -6.45
C GLU A 83 7.05 -15.53 -7.96
N LYS A 84 6.48 -14.61 -8.74
CA LYS A 84 6.68 -14.54 -10.19
C LYS A 84 8.13 -14.21 -10.55
N LEU A 85 8.75 -13.27 -9.84
CA LEU A 85 10.15 -12.89 -10.04
C LEU A 85 11.09 -14.06 -9.73
N GLN A 86 10.84 -14.83 -8.67
CA GLN A 86 11.65 -16.04 -8.35
C GLN A 86 11.58 -17.08 -9.47
N ASN A 87 10.42 -17.21 -10.13
CA ASN A 87 10.20 -18.15 -11.22
C ASN A 87 10.55 -17.61 -12.62
N PHE A 88 10.83 -16.30 -12.74
CA PHE A 88 11.10 -15.63 -14.01
C PHE A 88 12.33 -16.23 -14.71
N LYS A 89 12.18 -16.77 -15.93
CA LYS A 89 13.26 -17.45 -16.66
C LYS A 89 14.02 -16.54 -17.64
N GLY A 90 13.50 -15.35 -17.92
CA GLY A 90 14.07 -14.40 -18.86
C GLY A 90 12.99 -13.66 -19.65
N GLY A 91 13.39 -12.61 -20.36
CA GLY A 91 12.50 -11.72 -21.11
C GLY A 91 12.59 -10.27 -20.65
N ASN A 92 11.58 -9.48 -21.01
CA ASN A 92 11.51 -8.06 -20.66
C ASN A 92 10.70 -7.84 -19.38
N ILE A 93 11.17 -6.97 -18.51
CA ILE A 93 10.44 -6.46 -17.35
C ILE A 93 10.25 -4.96 -17.55
N ALA A 94 9.01 -4.50 -17.45
CA ALA A 94 8.68 -3.08 -17.46
C ALA A 94 8.22 -2.65 -16.08
N VAL A 95 8.76 -1.54 -15.58
CA VAL A 95 8.25 -0.85 -14.39
C VAL A 95 7.53 0.40 -14.86
N VAL A 96 6.26 0.54 -14.49
CA VAL A 96 5.36 1.54 -15.06
C VAL A 96 4.74 2.37 -13.95
N VAL A 97 4.73 3.69 -14.15
CA VAL A 97 3.87 4.64 -13.43
C VAL A 97 2.71 4.97 -14.36
N SER A 98 1.50 4.57 -14.00
CA SER A 98 0.34 4.65 -14.89
C SER A 98 -0.31 6.03 -14.93
N ALA A 99 -0.26 6.77 -13.82
CA ALA A 99 -0.84 8.11 -13.70
C ALA A 99 -0.16 8.89 -12.57
N LEU A 100 -0.34 10.21 -12.58
CA LEU A 100 0.03 11.10 -11.49
C LEU A 100 -1.23 11.67 -10.83
N PRO A 101 -1.23 11.96 -9.51
CA PRO A 101 -0.15 11.66 -8.55
C PRO A 101 -0.13 10.18 -8.13
N PHE A 102 1.01 9.71 -7.63
CA PHE A 102 1.17 8.36 -7.06
C PHE A 102 1.96 8.40 -5.75
N LYS A 103 1.78 7.41 -4.89
CA LYS A 103 2.45 7.35 -3.59
C LYS A 103 3.89 6.87 -3.72
N CYS A 104 4.78 7.44 -2.90
CA CYS A 104 6.21 7.11 -2.83
C CYS A 104 6.95 7.20 -4.18
N PRO A 105 7.29 8.41 -4.67
CA PRO A 105 7.95 8.62 -5.96
C PRO A 105 9.24 7.83 -6.20
N ALA A 106 9.95 7.46 -5.12
CA ALA A 106 11.17 6.65 -5.21
C ALA A 106 10.91 5.17 -5.51
N ALA A 107 9.74 4.64 -5.12
CA ALA A 107 9.48 3.20 -5.14
C ALA A 107 9.59 2.53 -6.54
N PRO A 108 9.17 3.15 -7.66
CA PRO A 108 9.38 2.56 -8.99
C PRO A 108 10.87 2.41 -9.35
N TYR A 109 11.70 3.38 -8.96
CA TYR A 109 13.14 3.32 -9.20
C TYR A 109 13.80 2.26 -8.33
N GLU A 110 13.45 2.21 -7.05
CA GLU A 110 13.91 1.16 -6.13
C GLU A 110 13.49 -0.23 -6.62
N ALA A 111 12.26 -0.38 -7.12
CA ALA A 111 11.78 -1.62 -7.71
C ALA A 111 12.65 -2.06 -8.89
N ALA A 112 12.94 -1.17 -9.83
CA ALA A 112 13.79 -1.47 -10.98
C ALA A 112 15.19 -1.94 -10.55
N MET A 113 15.82 -1.24 -9.58
CA MET A 113 17.15 -1.59 -9.06
C MET A 113 17.14 -2.92 -8.29
N LEU A 114 16.12 -3.17 -7.46
CA LEU A 114 15.99 -4.41 -6.71
C LEU A 114 15.76 -5.60 -7.64
N VAL A 115 14.90 -5.45 -8.65
CA VAL A 115 14.65 -6.49 -9.67
C VAL A 115 15.93 -6.84 -10.43
N GLU A 116 16.67 -5.84 -10.90
CA GLU A 116 17.99 -6.03 -11.53
C GLU A 116 18.90 -6.82 -10.60
N SER A 117 19.06 -6.36 -9.35
CA SER A 117 19.95 -6.99 -8.38
C SER A 117 19.57 -8.44 -8.08
N ILE A 118 18.26 -8.76 -8.04
CA ILE A 118 17.79 -10.13 -7.77
C ILE A 118 18.12 -11.04 -8.94
N ILE A 119 17.83 -10.60 -10.16
CA ILE A 119 18.07 -11.38 -11.38
C ILE A 119 19.57 -11.60 -11.58
N ARG A 120 20.38 -10.55 -11.41
CA ARG A 120 21.84 -10.61 -11.54
C ARG A 120 22.45 -11.62 -10.56
N LYS A 121 22.10 -11.51 -9.26
CA LYS A 121 22.55 -12.47 -8.24
C LYS A 121 22.15 -13.91 -8.55
N ARG A 122 20.92 -14.15 -9.01
CA ARG A 122 20.45 -15.51 -9.36
C ARG A 122 21.20 -16.11 -10.54
N ASN A 123 21.63 -15.28 -11.48
CA ASN A 123 22.40 -15.71 -12.65
C ASN A 123 23.91 -15.83 -12.36
N ASN A 124 24.35 -15.71 -11.10
CA ASN A 124 25.77 -15.67 -10.70
C ASN A 124 26.58 -14.64 -11.48
N ARG A 125 25.98 -13.50 -11.79
CA ARG A 125 26.62 -12.35 -12.44
C ARG A 125 26.68 -11.15 -11.50
#